data_AF-B7KYT4-F1
#
_entry.id   AF-B7KYT4-F1
#
_cell.length_a   1.000
_cell.length_b   1.000
_cell.length_c   1.000
_cell.angle_alpha   90.00
_cell.angle_beta   90.00
_cell.angle_gamma   90.00
#
_symmetry.space_group_name_H-M   'P 1'
#
loop_
_entity.id
_entity.type
_entity.pdbx_description
1 polymer ?
#
loop_
_entity_poly.entity_id
_entity_poly.type
_entity_poly.pdbx_seq_one_letter_code
_entity_poly.pdbx_strand_id
1 'polypeptide(L)'
;MICPKCSADTRLIDSRPHQDDAGVIRRRRKCVACGHRFFTQEGTINIAGMRAKRRRAQAAYLARLDPAVKAARVAASNLRRDARIEAEETGRPLANVMRDWCIAPATRRRPLKHTSPPFPPLALTRGQ
;
A
#
# COMPACT_ATOMS: atom_id res chain seq x y z
N MET A 1 -4.52 18.79 15.90
CA MET A 1 -3.63 17.63 16.06
C MET A 1 -3.05 17.67 17.46
N ILE A 2 -2.99 16.52 18.12
CA ILE A 2 -2.56 16.34 19.51
C ILE A 2 -1.04 16.16 19.58
N CYS A 3 -0.41 16.55 20.70
CA CYS A 3 1.02 16.38 20.92
C CYS A 3 1.39 14.88 21.02
N PRO A 4 2.36 14.39 20.22
CA PRO A 4 2.77 12.98 20.28
C PRO A 4 3.54 12.61 21.56
N LYS A 5 3.98 13.59 22.35
CA LYS A 5 4.79 13.37 23.56
C LYS A 5 3.95 13.28 24.83
N CYS A 6 2.93 14.13 24.97
CA CYS A 6 2.17 14.29 26.21
C CYS A 6 0.65 14.39 26.00
N SER A 7 0.17 14.11 24.78
CA SER A 7 -1.25 14.08 24.43
C SER A 7 -2.05 15.38 24.69
N ALA A 8 -1.36 16.50 24.92
CA ALA A 8 -2.00 17.81 25.10
C ALA A 8 -2.18 18.56 23.77
N ASP A 9 -2.88 19.69 23.83
CA ASP A 9 -3.12 20.55 22.68
C ASP A 9 -1.85 21.18 22.10
N THR A 10 -1.96 21.58 20.84
CA THR A 10 -0.85 22.13 20.07
C THR A 10 -1.26 23.37 19.31
N ARG A 11 -0.36 24.35 19.23
CA ARG A 11 -0.52 25.58 18.46
C ARG A 11 0.27 25.51 17.16
N LEU A 12 -0.28 26.12 16.10
CA LEU A 12 0.39 26.27 14.81
C LEU A 12 1.43 27.40 14.89
N ILE A 13 2.64 27.16 14.39
CA ILE A 13 3.73 28.15 14.34
C ILE A 13 3.96 28.65 12.91
N ASP A 14 4.00 27.72 11.95
CA ASP A 14 4.36 27.97 10.56
C ASP A 14 3.52 27.04 9.68
N SER A 15 3.04 27.55 8.55
CA SER A 15 2.27 26.79 7.56
C SER A 15 2.72 27.20 6.17
N ARG A 16 3.19 26.23 5.40
CA ARG A 16 3.68 26.45 4.04
C ARG A 16 3.31 25.29 3.13
N PRO A 17 3.12 25.53 1.83
CA PRO A 17 3.01 24.45 0.86
C PRO A 17 4.29 23.60 0.86
N HIS A 18 4.16 22.31 0.55
CA HIS A 18 5.30 21.43 0.31
C HIS A 18 5.99 21.86 -0.98
N GLN A 19 7.32 21.79 -1.01
CA GLN A 19 8.11 22.27 -2.16
C GLN A 19 7.79 21.47 -3.43
N ASP A 20 7.64 20.15 -3.30
CA ASP A 20 7.42 19.25 -4.45
C ASP A 20 5.95 18.98 -4.77
N ASP A 21 5.02 19.30 -3.85
CA ASP A 21 3.60 18.99 -4.02
C ASP A 21 2.73 20.11 -3.44
N ALA A 22 2.20 20.96 -4.32
CA ALA A 22 1.32 22.07 -3.94
C ALA A 22 0.01 21.60 -3.28
N GLY A 23 -0.38 20.32 -3.45
CA GLY A 23 -1.53 19.71 -2.78
C GLY A 23 -1.25 19.28 -1.34
N VAL A 24 0.00 19.41 -0.87
CA VAL A 24 0.45 19.08 0.48
C VAL A 24 0.87 20.35 1.21
N ILE A 25 0.39 20.54 2.43
CA ILE A 25 0.73 21.63 3.33
C ILE A 25 1.55 21.05 4.48
N ARG A 26 2.76 21.58 4.67
CA ARG A 26 3.60 21.28 5.83
C ARG A 26 3.41 22.33 6.90
N ARG A 27 3.06 21.89 8.10
CA ARG A 27 2.77 22.73 9.27
C ARG A 27 3.73 22.44 10.41
N ARG A 28 4.34 23.47 10.99
CA ARG A 28 5.15 23.36 12.22
C ARG A 28 4.26 23.67 13.42
N ARG A 29 4.19 22.76 14.39
CA ARG A 29 3.35 22.86 15.59
C ARG A 29 4.20 22.87 16.86
N LYS A 30 3.73 23.54 17.92
CA LYS A 30 4.32 23.54 19.28
C LYS A 30 3.27 23.08 20.28
N CYS A 31 3.60 22.17 21.17
CA CYS A 31 2.74 21.81 22.30
C CYS A 31 2.61 22.96 23.30
N VAL A 32 1.40 23.21 23.80
CA VAL A 32 1.15 24.25 24.81
C VAL A 32 1.60 23.84 26.21
N ALA A 33 1.59 22.53 26.52
CA ALA A 33 1.96 22.00 27.82
C ALA A 33 3.47 21.72 27.95
N CYS A 34 4.04 20.88 27.08
CA CYS A 34 5.45 20.45 27.19
C CYS A 34 6.43 21.19 26.28
N GLY A 35 5.94 22.12 25.43
CA GLY A 35 6.77 22.91 24.52
C GLY A 35 7.36 22.15 23.31
N HIS A 36 7.13 20.84 23.19
CA HIS A 36 7.64 20.02 22.08
C HIS A 36 7.22 20.57 20.71
N ARG A 37 8.17 20.64 19.77
CA ARG A 37 7.96 21.14 18.41
C ARG A 37 8.05 20.01 17.40
N PHE A 38 7.11 19.95 16.48
CA PHE A 38 7.06 18.91 15.45
C PHE A 38 6.45 19.46 14.16
N PHE A 39 6.57 18.71 13.06
CA PHE A 39 5.95 19.03 11.79
C PHE A 39 4.84 18.03 11.47
N THR A 40 3.84 18.49 10.73
CA THR A 40 2.74 17.67 10.23
C THR A 40 2.53 17.98 8.77
N GLN A 41 2.15 16.97 8.00
CA GLN A 41 1.82 17.14 6.59
C GLN A 41 0.34 16.78 6.42
N GLU A 42 -0.39 17.67 5.78
CA GLU A 42 -1.79 17.47 5.44
C GLU A 42 -1.90 17.71 3.94
N GLY A 43 -2.58 16.83 3.19
CA GLY A 43 -2.69 17.01 1.75
C GLY A 43 -3.91 16.34 1.18
N THR A 44 -4.35 16.83 0.02
CA THR A 44 -5.51 16.27 -0.68
C THR A 44 -5.06 15.09 -1.52
N ILE A 45 -5.68 13.93 -1.28
CA ILE A 45 -5.44 12.76 -2.13
C ILE A 45 -6.23 12.92 -3.43
N ASN A 46 -5.54 13.13 -4.55
CA ASN A 46 -6.17 13.14 -5.87
C ASN A 46 -6.52 11.72 -6.32
N ILE A 47 -7.67 11.20 -5.85
CA ILE A 47 -8.13 9.84 -6.17
C ILE A 47 -8.33 9.65 -7.68
N ALA A 48 -8.84 10.66 -8.39
CA ALA A 48 -9.03 10.60 -9.83
C ALA A 48 -7.69 10.46 -10.58
N GLY A 49 -6.70 11.28 -10.23
CA GLY A 49 -5.34 11.23 -10.77
C GLY A 49 -4.64 9.91 -10.45
N MET A 50 -4.77 9.40 -9.22
CA MET A 50 -4.23 8.10 -8.81
C MET A 50 -4.83 6.96 -9.63
N ARG A 51 -6.16 6.94 -9.81
CA ARG A 51 -6.85 5.95 -10.65
C ARG A 51 -6.42 6.05 -12.12
N ALA A 52 -6.26 7.26 -12.65
CA ALA A 52 -5.78 7.47 -14.02
C ALA A 52 -4.36 6.95 -14.22
N LYS A 53 -3.44 7.23 -13.27
CA LYS A 53 -2.07 6.70 -13.27
C LYS A 53 -2.07 5.18 -13.24
N ARG A 54 -2.88 4.56 -12.37
CA ARG A 54 -3.04 3.11 -12.30
C ARG A 54 -3.54 2.51 -13.61
N ARG A 55 -4.55 3.12 -14.24
CA ARG A 55 -5.06 2.68 -15.56
C ARG A 55 -3.98 2.74 -16.64
N ARG A 56 -3.22 3.84 -16.70
CA ARG A 56 -2.11 3.99 -17.67
C ARG A 56 -1.03 2.93 -17.47
N ALA A 57 -0.61 2.71 -16.22
CA ALA A 57 0.38 1.67 -15.89
C ALA A 57 -0.14 0.27 -16.26
N GLN A 58 -1.41 -0.03 -15.98
CA GLN A 58 -2.03 -1.30 -16.35
C GLN A 58 -2.09 -1.48 -17.88
N ALA A 59 -2.46 -0.43 -18.62
CA ALA A 59 -2.50 -0.48 -20.08
C ALA A 59 -1.10 -0.73 -20.67
N ALA A 60 -0.08 -0.02 -20.19
CA ALA A 60 1.31 -0.22 -20.61
C ALA A 60 1.81 -1.65 -20.29
N TYR A 61 1.46 -2.18 -19.11
CA TYR A 61 1.78 -3.55 -18.74
C TYR A 61 1.15 -4.57 -19.69
N LEU A 62 -0.16 -4.42 -19.96
CA LEU A 62 -0.90 -5.33 -20.81
C LEU A 62 -0.45 -5.26 -22.27
N ALA A 63 -0.07 -4.08 -22.77
CA ALA A 63 0.45 -3.90 -24.12
C ALA A 63 1.79 -4.59 -24.33
N ARG A 64 2.59 -4.79 -23.27
CA ARG A 64 3.88 -5.46 -23.31
C ARG A 64 3.78 -6.98 -23.10
N LEU A 65 2.61 -7.49 -22.72
CA LEU A 65 2.41 -8.90 -22.40
C LEU A 65 2.02 -9.67 -23.66
N ASP A 66 2.65 -10.82 -23.86
CA ASP A 66 2.27 -11.74 -24.93
C ASP A 66 0.78 -12.15 -24.82
N PRO A 67 -0.01 -12.09 -25.91
CA PRO A 67 -1.43 -12.44 -25.87
C PRO A 67 -1.72 -13.87 -25.42
N ALA A 68 -0.88 -14.85 -25.79
CA ALA A 68 -1.06 -16.25 -25.37
C ALA A 68 -0.77 -16.41 -23.87
N VAL A 69 0.27 -15.74 -23.35
CA VAL A 69 0.54 -15.70 -21.90
C VAL A 69 -0.62 -15.04 -21.14
N LYS A 70 -1.20 -13.96 -21.68
CA LYS A 70 -2.38 -13.31 -21.08
C LYS A 70 -3.57 -14.26 -21.07
N ALA A 71 -3.88 -14.91 -22.19
CA ALA A 71 -4.98 -15.86 -22.32
C ALA A 71 -4.82 -17.04 -21.35
N ALA A 72 -3.62 -17.63 -21.27
CA ALA A 72 -3.33 -18.72 -20.34
C ALA A 72 -3.54 -18.32 -18.87
N ARG A 73 -3.15 -17.10 -18.48
CA ARG A 73 -3.40 -16.58 -17.12
C ARG A 73 -4.88 -16.40 -16.84
N VAL A 74 -5.65 -15.87 -17.79
CA VAL A 74 -7.10 -15.70 -17.66
C VAL A 74 -7.78 -17.07 -17.55
N ALA A 75 -7.44 -18.01 -18.43
CA ALA A 75 -7.95 -19.38 -18.39
C ALA A 75 -7.66 -20.06 -17.04
N ALA A 76 -6.42 -19.98 -16.54
CA ALA A 76 -6.04 -20.54 -15.24
C ALA A 76 -6.72 -19.84 -14.06
N SER A 77 -7.11 -18.57 -14.19
CA SER A 77 -7.89 -17.84 -13.19
C SER A 77 -9.35 -18.26 -13.21
N ASN A 78 -9.95 -18.39 -14.40
CA ASN A 78 -11.32 -18.84 -14.58
C ASN A 78 -11.49 -20.26 -14.06
N LEU A 79 -10.59 -21.18 -14.43
CA LEU A 79 -10.60 -22.56 -13.96
C LEU A 79 -10.60 -22.66 -12.42
N ARG A 80 -9.79 -21.83 -11.74
CA ARG A 80 -9.80 -21.75 -10.27
C ARG A 80 -11.07 -21.13 -9.70
N ARG A 81 -11.69 -20.19 -10.42
CA ARG A 81 -12.98 -19.63 -10.02
C ARG A 81 -14.06 -20.71 -10.12
N ASP A 82 -14.10 -21.42 -11.23
CA ASP A 82 -15.12 -22.43 -11.51
C ASP A 82 -14.98 -23.63 -10.57
N ALA A 83 -13.75 -24.04 -10.21
CA ALA A 83 -13.52 -25.05 -9.17
C ALA A 83 -14.00 -24.62 -7.77
N ARG A 84 -13.97 -23.30 -7.45
CA ARG A 84 -14.56 -22.80 -6.19
C ARG A 84 -16.08 -22.86 -6.21
N ILE A 85 -16.68 -22.55 -7.36
CA ILE A 85 -18.13 -22.63 -7.55
C ILE A 85 -18.58 -24.09 -7.38
N GLU A 86 -17.94 -25.05 -8.05
CA GLU A 86 -18.28 -26.47 -7.87
C GLU A 86 -18.14 -26.90 -6.40
N ALA A 87 -17.04 -26.54 -5.74
CA ALA A 87 -16.83 -26.90 -4.34
C ALA A 87 -17.94 -26.37 -3.41
N GLU A 88 -18.41 -25.14 -3.67
CA GLU A 88 -19.51 -24.52 -2.94
C GLU A 88 -20.85 -25.22 -3.23
N GLU A 89 -21.16 -25.45 -4.51
CA GLU A 89 -22.42 -26.08 -4.95
C GLU A 89 -22.53 -27.54 -4.49
N THR A 90 -21.42 -28.28 -4.51
CA THR A 90 -21.38 -29.70 -4.16
C THR A 90 -21.07 -29.96 -2.68
N GLY A 91 -20.69 -28.92 -1.93
CA GLY A 91 -20.19 -29.04 -0.55
C GLY A 91 -18.87 -29.81 -0.44
N ARG A 92 -18.21 -30.12 -1.55
CA ARG A 92 -16.94 -30.85 -1.57
C ARG A 92 -15.81 -29.93 -1.11
N PRO A 93 -14.80 -30.43 -0.38
CA PRO A 93 -13.61 -29.63 -0.08
C PRO A 93 -12.95 -29.14 -1.37
N LEU A 94 -12.67 -27.83 -1.47
CA LEU A 94 -12.03 -27.21 -2.65
C LEU A 94 -10.75 -27.92 -3.09
N ALA A 95 -9.96 -28.41 -2.13
CA ALA A 95 -8.73 -29.15 -2.43
C ALA A 95 -8.97 -30.44 -3.22
N ASN A 96 -10.12 -31.09 -3.05
CA ASN A 96 -10.47 -32.30 -3.77
C ASN A 96 -10.92 -31.95 -5.19
N VAL A 97 -11.81 -30.97 -5.36
CA VAL A 97 -12.24 -30.47 -6.67
C VAL A 97 -11.04 -30.00 -7.50
N MET A 98 -10.14 -29.21 -6.91
CA MET A 98 -8.92 -28.77 -7.58
C MET A 98 -7.99 -29.92 -8.00
N ARG A 99 -7.91 -30.99 -7.20
CA ARG A 99 -7.10 -32.17 -7.49
C ARG A 99 -7.66 -32.94 -8.67
N ASP A 100 -8.97 -33.17 -8.68
CA ASP A 100 -9.66 -33.88 -9.75
C ASP A 100 -9.55 -33.16 -11.08
N TRP A 101 -9.65 -31.82 -11.05
CA TRP A 101 -9.47 -30.96 -12.22
C TRP A 101 -7.99 -30.74 -12.58
N CYS A 102 -7.06 -31.45 -11.93
CA CYS A 102 -5.61 -31.33 -12.14
C CYS A 102 -5.08 -29.88 -12.03
N ILE A 103 -5.71 -29.05 -11.19
CA ILE A 103 -5.31 -27.67 -10.95
C ILE A 103 -4.17 -27.63 -9.94
N ALA A 104 -2.98 -27.25 -10.39
CA ALA A 104 -1.84 -27.08 -9.49
C ALA A 104 -2.16 -26.03 -8.39
N PRO A 105 -1.86 -26.33 -7.11
CA PRO A 105 -1.99 -25.37 -6.03
C PRO A 105 -1.08 -24.17 -6.33
N ALA A 106 -1.51 -22.97 -5.91
CA ALA A 106 -0.67 -21.80 -6.07
C ALA A 106 0.67 -22.04 -5.34
N THR A 107 1.77 -22.10 -6.08
CA THR A 107 3.10 -22.19 -5.49
C THR A 107 3.26 -20.99 -4.54
N ARG A 108 3.53 -21.24 -3.24
CA ARG A 108 3.76 -20.16 -2.28
C ARG A 108 4.82 -19.23 -2.86
N ARG A 109 4.45 -17.98 -3.15
CA ARG A 109 5.43 -16.97 -3.56
C ARG A 109 6.46 -16.87 -2.44
N ARG A 110 7.74 -16.94 -2.79
CA ARG A 110 8.84 -16.65 -1.86
C ARG A 110 8.53 -15.28 -1.22
N PRO A 111 8.52 -15.15 0.12
CA PRO A 111 8.19 -13.87 0.76
C PRO A 111 9.13 -12.80 0.20
N LEU A 112 8.55 -11.65 -0.19
CA LEU A 112 9.33 -10.49 -0.58
C LEU A 112 10.19 -10.14 0.65
N LYS A 113 11.50 -10.28 0.51
CA LYS A 113 12.47 -9.81 1.50
C LYS A 113 12.17 -8.33 1.76
N HIS A 114 11.64 -8.02 2.93
CA HIS A 114 11.44 -6.65 3.37
C HIS A 114 12.83 -6.02 3.56
N THR A 115 13.31 -5.30 2.56
CA THR A 115 14.46 -4.42 2.74
C THR A 115 13.95 -3.18 3.47
N SER A 116 13.96 -3.22 4.80
CA SER A 116 13.80 -2.00 5.60
C SER A 116 14.94 -1.05 5.24
N PRO A 117 14.66 0.22 4.87
CA PRO A 117 15.73 1.20 4.67
C PRO A 117 16.43 1.46 6.02
N PRO A 118 17.74 1.76 6.02
CA PRO A 118 18.44 2.10 7.25
C PRO A 118 17.93 3.47 7.71
N PHE A 119 17.13 3.50 8.76
CA PHE A 119 16.97 4.73 9.54
C PHE A 119 18.30 5.00 10.24
N PRO A 120 18.99 6.13 10.00
CA PRO A 120 20.16 6.47 10.78
C PRO A 120 19.71 6.74 12.24
N PRO A 121 20.46 6.27 13.25
CA PRO A 121 20.13 6.57 14.63
C PRO A 121 20.28 8.07 14.87
N LEU A 122 19.26 8.68 15.47
CA LEU A 122 19.32 10.03 16.03
C LEU A 122 20.45 10.06 17.06
N ALA A 123 21.56 10.71 16.71
CA ALA A 123 22.65 10.99 17.63
C ALA A 123 22.12 11.90 18.75
N LEU A 124 21.91 11.32 19.93
CA LEU A 124 21.81 12.06 21.19
C LEU A 124 23.20 12.57 21.54
N THR A 125 23.55 13.77 21.07
CA THR A 125 24.65 14.52 21.67
C THR A 125 24.16 15.06 23.02
N ARG A 126 24.48 14.31 24.08
CA ARG A 126 24.48 14.86 25.44
C ARG A 126 25.58 15.90 25.51
N GLY A 127 25.21 17.11 25.94
CA GLY A 127 26.15 18.19 26.22
C GLY A 127 27.09 17.83 27.37
N GLN A 128 28.30 18.34 27.24
CA GLN A 128 29.05 18.99 28.31
C GLN A 128 29.51 20.34 27.77
#